data_AF-A0A259GN43-F1
#
_entry.id   AF-A0A259GN43-F1
#
_cell.length_a   1.000
_cell.length_b   1.000
_cell.length_c   1.000
_cell.angle_alpha   90.00
_cell.angle_beta   90.00
_cell.angle_gamma   90.00
#
_symmetry.space_group_name_H-M   'P 1'
#
loop_
_entity.id
_entity.type
_entity.pdbx_description
1 polymer ?
#
loop_
_entity_poly.entity_id
_entity_poly.type
_entity_poly.pdbx_seq_one_letter_code
_entity_poly.pdbx_strand_id
1 'polypeptide(L)'
;MLRTLIHIFLVSLLAVSSIVAFSAEIVKMDRIIAIVDQTVITELELESRIATVTAQLKKQGTELPPENVLRKQILERLISDTLQLQFAAQSGVKVDDNQLDKTIQRIAEQNQMSVQEFTQALNAEGISINKFRS
;
A
#
# COMPACT_ATOMS: atom_id res chain seq x y z
N MET A 1 -35.34 3.35 55.34
CA MET A 1 -34.48 2.45 54.54
C MET A 1 -34.92 2.33 53.07
N LEU A 2 -36.22 2.24 52.75
CA LEU A 2 -36.69 2.07 51.35
C LEU A 2 -36.50 3.32 50.46
N ARG A 3 -36.66 4.54 51.00
CA ARG A 3 -36.46 5.81 50.25
C ARG A 3 -35.00 6.07 49.87
N THR A 4 -34.04 5.65 50.70
CA THR A 4 -32.60 5.78 50.43
C THR A 4 -32.12 4.79 49.37
N LEU A 5 -32.70 3.58 49.29
CA LEU A 5 -32.38 2.63 48.21
C LEU A 5 -32.86 3.11 46.84
N ILE A 6 -34.03 3.75 46.76
CA ILE A 6 -34.59 4.27 45.50
C ILE A 6 -33.70 5.40 44.93
N HIS A 7 -33.16 6.28 45.78
CA HIS A 7 -32.25 7.33 45.33
C HIS A 7 -30.89 6.79 44.87
N ILE A 8 -30.37 5.74 45.51
CA ILE A 8 -29.14 5.07 45.06
C ILE A 8 -29.35 4.40 43.68
N PHE A 9 -30.51 3.77 43.47
CA PHE A 9 -30.84 3.15 42.19
C PHE A 9 -31.08 4.18 41.08
N LEU A 10 -31.69 5.33 41.39
CA LEU A 10 -31.98 6.40 40.42
C LEU A 10 -30.73 7.23 40.04
N VAL A 11 -29.75 7.35 40.95
CA VAL A 11 -28.44 7.95 40.65
C VAL A 11 -27.57 6.98 39.84
N SER A 12 -27.67 5.67 40.09
CA SER A 12 -26.98 4.65 39.30
C SER A 12 -27.47 4.62 37.84
N LEU A 13 -28.77 4.78 37.62
CA LEU A 13 -29.37 4.77 36.28
C LEU A 13 -29.01 6.02 35.44
N LEU A 14 -28.67 7.14 36.08
CA LEU A 14 -28.25 8.37 35.39
C LEU A 14 -26.76 8.37 34.98
N ALA A 15 -25.94 7.50 35.56
CA ALA A 15 -24.50 7.45 35.30
C ALA A 15 -24.13 6.61 34.05
N VAL A 16 -25.04 5.80 33.52
CA VAL A 16 -24.77 4.88 32.40
C VAL A 16 -24.96 5.54 31.03
N SER A 17 -25.58 6.73 30.96
CA SER A 17 -25.92 7.37 29.67
C SER A 17 -24.76 8.09 28.95
N SER A 18 -23.54 8.13 29.52
CA SER A 18 -22.49 9.05 29.07
C SER A 18 -21.34 8.42 28.27
N ILE A 19 -21.42 7.15 27.85
CA ILE A 19 -20.22 6.42 27.38
C ILE A 19 -20.13 6.18 25.86
N VAL A 20 -21.09 6.64 25.04
CA VAL A 20 -21.00 6.41 23.58
C VAL A 20 -20.86 7.73 22.82
N ALA A 21 -19.72 8.39 23.00
CA ALA A 21 -19.22 9.35 22.02
C ALA A 21 -18.39 8.57 20.98
N PHE A 22 -19.02 8.19 19.87
CA PHE A 22 -18.31 7.65 18.71
C PHE A 22 -17.53 8.81 18.07
N SER A 23 -16.25 8.98 18.43
CA SER A 23 -15.37 9.91 17.73
C SER A 23 -15.21 9.43 16.29
N ALA A 24 -15.81 10.16 15.35
CA ALA A 24 -15.53 9.99 13.94
C ALA A 24 -14.06 10.37 13.71
N GLU A 25 -13.23 9.36 13.45
CA GLU A 25 -11.83 9.56 13.09
C GLU A 25 -11.76 10.35 11.78
N ILE A 26 -11.07 11.49 11.79
CA ILE A 26 -10.88 12.31 10.59
C ILE A 26 -9.92 11.55 9.67
N VAL A 27 -10.48 10.81 8.71
CA VAL A 27 -9.68 10.10 7.70
C VAL A 27 -9.19 11.12 6.66
N LYS A 28 -7.87 11.33 6.58
CA LYS A 28 -7.25 12.15 5.54
C LYS A 28 -7.50 11.48 4.17
N MET A 29 -8.24 12.15 3.29
CA MET A 29 -8.38 11.70 1.89
C MET A 29 -7.04 11.80 1.17
N ASP A 30 -6.73 10.76 0.39
CA ASP A 30 -5.55 10.71 -0.47
C ASP A 30 -5.64 11.82 -1.53
N ARG A 31 -4.52 12.52 -1.74
CA ARG A 31 -4.48 13.75 -2.55
C ARG A 31 -3.98 13.43 -3.95
N ILE A 32 -4.55 14.13 -4.93
CA ILE A 32 -4.07 14.08 -6.30
C ILE A 32 -2.85 15.00 -6.44
N ILE A 33 -1.74 14.47 -6.95
CA ILE A 33 -0.52 15.24 -7.18
C ILE A 33 -0.23 15.45 -8.67
N ALA A 34 -0.71 14.53 -9.53
CA ALA A 34 -0.57 14.63 -10.97
C ALA A 34 -1.71 13.89 -11.70
N ILE A 35 -2.04 14.37 -12.89
CA ILE A 35 -3.01 13.75 -13.79
C ILE A 35 -2.27 13.44 -15.09
N VAL A 36 -2.34 12.18 -15.53
CA VAL A 36 -1.65 11.65 -16.71
C VAL A 36 -2.71 11.03 -17.63
N ASP A 37 -3.13 11.80 -18.63
CA ASP A 37 -4.28 11.50 -19.49
C ASP A 37 -5.55 11.18 -18.68
N GLN A 38 -5.87 9.89 -18.56
CA GLN A 38 -7.05 9.35 -17.88
C GLN A 38 -6.73 8.73 -16.51
N THR A 39 -5.46 8.71 -16.11
CA THR A 39 -4.99 8.14 -14.85
C THR A 39 -4.52 9.24 -13.90
N VAL A 40 -4.70 9.02 -12.62
CA VAL A 40 -4.34 9.97 -11.56
C VAL A 40 -3.26 9.35 -10.68
N ILE A 41 -2.18 10.09 -10.44
CA ILE A 41 -1.13 9.71 -9.49
C ILE A 41 -1.44 10.39 -8.15
N THR A 42 -1.43 9.61 -7.08
CA THR A 42 -1.78 10.10 -5.74
C THR A 42 -0.56 10.35 -4.84
N GLU A 43 -0.77 11.08 -3.75
CA GLU A 43 0.25 11.36 -2.73
C GLU A 43 0.70 10.04 -2.08
N LEU A 44 -0.24 9.16 -1.72
CA LEU A 44 0.10 7.86 -1.12
C LEU A 44 0.95 6.99 -2.06
N GLU A 45 0.66 6.98 -3.36
CA GLU A 45 1.43 6.23 -4.35
C GLU A 45 2.86 6.74 -4.47
N LEU A 46 3.03 8.06 -4.56
CA LEU A 46 4.36 8.68 -4.62
C LEU A 46 5.17 8.39 -3.36
N GLU A 47 4.59 8.57 -2.18
CA GLU A 47 5.28 8.33 -0.91
C GLU A 47 5.63 6.85 -0.72
N SER A 48 4.74 5.94 -1.13
CA SER A 48 5.02 4.50 -1.15
C SER A 48 6.23 4.17 -2.05
N ARG A 49 6.28 4.72 -3.26
CA ARG A 49 7.39 4.51 -4.20
C ARG A 49 8.71 5.11 -3.68
N ILE A 50 8.66 6.29 -3.05
CA ILE A 50 9.82 6.91 -2.40
C ILE A 50 10.34 6.01 -1.27
N ALA A 51 9.46 5.46 -0.43
CA ALA A 51 9.85 4.58 0.67
C ALA A 51 10.54 3.31 0.15
N THR A 52 10.01 2.67 -0.90
CA THR A 52 10.62 1.48 -1.52
C THR A 52 12.01 1.79 -2.07
N VAL A 53 12.16 2.85 -2.87
CA VAL A 53 13.45 3.21 -3.48
C VAL A 53 14.46 3.62 -2.42
N THR A 54 14.04 4.37 -1.40
CA THR A 54 14.89 4.76 -0.28
C THR A 54 15.40 3.54 0.48
N ALA A 55 14.54 2.56 0.76
CA ALA A 55 14.93 1.31 1.42
C ALA A 55 15.94 0.52 0.58
N GLN A 56 15.76 0.48 -0.73
CA GLN A 56 16.70 -0.20 -1.65
C GLN A 56 18.06 0.50 -1.69
N LEU A 57 18.10 1.84 -1.82
CA LEU A 57 19.35 2.61 -1.86
C LEU A 57 20.13 2.46 -0.54
N LYS A 58 19.43 2.49 0.60
CA LYS A 58 20.03 2.23 1.92
C LYS A 58 20.63 0.83 2.01
N LYS A 59 19.95 -0.20 1.50
CA LYS A 59 20.48 -1.58 1.45
C LYS A 59 21.73 -1.70 0.57
N GLN A 60 21.82 -0.91 -0.49
CA GLN A 60 22.96 -0.89 -1.42
C GLN A 60 24.14 -0.02 -0.94
N GLY A 61 23.97 0.77 0.12
CA GLY A 61 24.99 1.71 0.61
C GLY A 61 25.16 2.96 -0.26
N THR A 62 24.21 3.24 -1.14
CA THR A 62 24.25 4.42 -2.04
C THR A 62 23.80 5.67 -1.28
N GLU A 63 24.48 6.79 -1.48
CA GLU A 63 24.09 8.07 -0.91
C GLU A 63 22.72 8.50 -1.46
N LEU A 64 21.83 8.92 -0.55
CA LEU A 64 20.50 9.36 -0.92
C LEU A 64 20.58 10.78 -1.49
N PRO A 65 20.00 11.03 -2.69
CA PRO A 65 19.89 12.38 -3.19
C PRO A 65 18.99 13.23 -2.27
N PRO A 66 19.07 14.56 -2.36
CA PRO A 66 18.18 15.46 -1.62
C PRO A 66 16.70 15.10 -1.84
N GLU A 67 15.88 15.18 -0.78
CA GLU A 67 14.48 14.71 -0.80
C GLU A 67 13.68 15.32 -1.96
N ASN A 68 13.84 16.61 -2.22
CA ASN A 68 13.16 17.31 -3.32
C ASN A 68 13.55 16.77 -4.70
N VAL A 69 14.82 16.41 -4.88
CA VAL A 69 15.34 15.80 -6.12
C VAL A 69 14.80 14.38 -6.26
N LEU A 70 14.88 13.58 -5.19
CA LEU A 70 14.36 12.22 -5.18
C LEU A 70 12.87 12.21 -5.50
N ARG A 71 12.07 13.00 -4.77
CA ARG A 71 10.63 13.11 -4.96
C ARG A 71 10.29 13.47 -6.40
N LYS A 72 10.97 14.46 -6.99
CA LYS A 72 10.77 14.85 -8.38
C LYS A 72 11.10 13.70 -9.34
N GLN A 73 12.25 13.04 -9.16
CA GLN A 73 12.66 11.92 -10.02
C GLN A 73 11.69 10.75 -9.95
N ILE A 74 11.18 10.44 -8.76
CA ILE A 74 10.18 9.38 -8.60
C ILE A 74 8.85 9.77 -9.25
N LEU A 75 8.41 11.02 -9.12
CA LEU A 75 7.20 11.49 -9.79
C LEU A 75 7.31 11.40 -11.32
N GLU A 76 8.42 11.87 -11.90
CA GLU A 76 8.68 11.75 -13.34
C GLU A 76 8.68 10.29 -13.79
N ARG A 77 9.27 9.40 -12.98
CA ARG A 77 9.25 7.97 -13.25
C ARG A 77 7.83 7.39 -13.20
N LEU A 78 7.02 7.77 -12.22
CA LEU A 78 5.62 7.34 -12.15
C LEU A 78 4.84 7.78 -13.39
N ILE A 79 5.00 9.04 -13.81
CA ILE A 79 4.35 9.55 -15.02
C ILE A 79 4.75 8.74 -16.26
N SER A 80 6.05 8.50 -16.44
CA SER A 80 6.56 7.71 -17.56
C SER A 80 6.05 6.26 -17.51
N ASP A 81 6.09 5.61 -16.34
CA ASP A 81 5.59 4.25 -16.15
C ASP A 81 4.09 4.18 -16.50
N THR A 82 3.29 5.15 -16.03
CA THR A 82 1.86 5.27 -16.33
C THR A 82 1.60 5.41 -17.84
N LEU A 83 2.33 6.29 -18.54
CA LEU A 83 2.17 6.48 -19.99
C LEU A 83 2.51 5.19 -20.76
N GLN A 84 3.57 4.48 -20.36
CA GLN A 84 3.95 3.22 -21.00
C GLN A 84 2.90 2.13 -20.78
N LEU A 85 2.35 2.03 -19.57
CA LEU A 85 1.28 1.07 -19.26
C LEU A 85 0.00 1.39 -20.04
N GLN A 86 -0.37 2.66 -20.17
CA GLN A 86 -1.50 3.07 -21.01
C GLN A 86 -1.28 2.71 -22.48
N PHE A 87 -0.09 2.97 -23.01
CA PHE A 87 0.26 2.58 -24.38
C PHE A 87 0.21 1.06 -24.59
N ALA A 88 0.75 0.28 -23.64
CA ALA A 88 0.69 -1.18 -23.67
C ALA A 88 -0.76 -1.71 -23.67
N ALA A 89 -1.62 -1.13 -22.82
CA ALA A 89 -3.04 -1.47 -22.77
C ALA A 89 -3.77 -1.13 -24.08
N GLN A 90 -3.51 0.05 -24.65
CA GLN A 90 -4.10 0.49 -25.92
C GLN A 90 -3.63 -0.32 -27.13
N SER A 91 -2.38 -0.77 -27.12
CA SER A 91 -1.81 -1.63 -28.17
C SER A 91 -2.20 -3.10 -28.05
N GLY A 92 -2.98 -3.47 -27.03
CA GLY A 92 -3.47 -4.83 -26.83
C GLY A 92 -2.42 -5.80 -26.30
N VAL A 93 -1.32 -5.30 -25.73
CA VAL A 93 -0.31 -6.14 -25.09
C VAL A 93 -0.93 -6.77 -23.85
N LYS A 94 -1.07 -8.10 -23.86
CA LYS A 94 -1.54 -8.91 -22.73
C LYS A 94 -0.48 -9.94 -22.37
N VAL A 95 -0.26 -10.11 -21.06
CA VAL A 95 0.59 -11.18 -20.55
C VAL A 95 -0.30 -12.41 -20.37
N ASP A 96 0.03 -13.50 -21.05
CA ASP A 96 -0.63 -14.80 -20.88
C ASP A 96 -0.21 -15.43 -19.55
N ASP A 97 -1.14 -16.11 -18.86
CA ASP A 97 -0.89 -16.73 -17.56
C ASP A 97 0.26 -17.74 -17.61
N ASN A 98 0.42 -18.49 -18.72
CA ASN A 98 1.53 -19.44 -18.86
C ASN A 98 2.89 -18.72 -18.93
N GLN A 99 2.93 -17.53 -19.53
CA GLN A 99 4.15 -16.72 -19.60
C GLN A 99 4.50 -16.13 -18.24
N LEU A 100 3.48 -15.72 -17.47
CA LEU A 100 3.64 -15.27 -16.09
C LEU A 100 4.20 -16.38 -15.21
N ASP A 101 3.61 -17.56 -15.24
CA ASP A 101 4.02 -18.71 -14.42
C ASP A 101 5.45 -19.16 -14.75
N LYS A 102 5.81 -19.22 -16.04
CA LYS A 102 7.20 -19.49 -16.47
C LYS A 102 8.19 -18.43 -15.97
N THR A 103 7.75 -17.18 -15.87
CA THR A 103 8.59 -16.09 -15.37
C THR A 103 8.79 -16.18 -13.87
N ILE A 104 7.74 -16.52 -13.11
CA ILE A 104 7.83 -16.78 -11.67
C ILE A 104 8.76 -17.96 -11.41
N GLN A 105 8.62 -19.05 -12.16
CA GLN A 105 9.52 -20.19 -12.06
C GLN A 105 10.99 -19.79 -12.28
N ARG A 106 11.26 -18.99 -13.32
CA ARG A 106 12.61 -18.49 -13.61
C ARG A 106 13.17 -17.63 -12.48
N ILE A 107 12.36 -16.78 -11.86
CA ILE A 107 12.77 -15.94 -10.73
C ILE A 107 13.05 -16.81 -9.50
N ALA A 108 12.22 -17.80 -9.22
CA ALA A 108 12.45 -18.75 -8.13
C ALA A 108 13.78 -19.51 -8.35
N GLU A 109 14.01 -20.02 -9.56
CA GLU A 109 15.26 -20.69 -9.95
C GLU A 109 16.49 -19.78 -9.81
N GLN A 110 16.37 -18.49 -10.19
CA GLN A 110 17.44 -17.49 -9.99
C GLN A 110 17.78 -17.26 -8.51
N ASN A 111 16.78 -17.38 -7.63
CA ASN A 111 16.97 -17.30 -6.18
C ASN A 111 17.33 -18.66 -5.56
N GLN A 112 17.59 -19.69 -6.37
CA GLN A 112 17.88 -21.06 -5.93
C GLN A 112 16.76 -21.67 -5.07
N MET A 113 15.52 -21.25 -5.33
CA MET A 113 14.33 -21.69 -4.62
C MET A 113 13.39 -22.45 -5.56
N SER A 114 12.64 -23.41 -5.02
CA SER A 114 11.43 -23.89 -5.67
C SER A 114 10.33 -22.82 -5.66
N VAL A 115 9.33 -22.94 -6.52
CA VAL A 115 8.18 -22.02 -6.54
C VAL A 115 7.43 -22.01 -5.20
N GLN A 116 7.41 -23.14 -4.50
CA GLN A 116 6.78 -23.27 -3.18
C GLN A 116 7.57 -22.50 -2.12
N GLU A 117 8.90 -22.68 -2.08
CA GLU A 117 9.79 -21.93 -1.17
C GLU A 117 9.75 -20.42 -1.46
N PHE A 118 9.74 -20.05 -2.74
CA PHE A 118 9.63 -18.65 -3.15
C PHE A 118 8.30 -18.03 -2.67
N THR A 119 7.20 -18.77 -2.79
CA THR A 119 5.89 -18.32 -2.28
C THR A 119 5.90 -18.16 -0.75
N GLN A 120 6.56 -19.06 -0.03
CA GLN A 120 6.72 -18.96 1.43
C GLN A 120 7.59 -17.76 1.82
N ALA A 121 8.68 -17.49 1.08
CA ALA A 121 9.52 -16.32 1.29
C ALA A 121 8.76 -15.01 1.07
N LEU A 122 7.97 -14.90 -0.01
CA LEU A 122 7.12 -13.73 -0.24
C LEU A 122 6.12 -13.50 0.90
N ASN A 123 5.48 -14.56 1.39
CA ASN A 123 4.55 -14.46 2.52
C ASN A 123 5.26 -14.02 3.81
N ALA A 124 6.50 -14.46 4.04
CA ALA A 124 7.32 -14.02 5.17
C ALA A 124 7.68 -12.52 5.08
N GLU A 125 7.78 -11.98 3.86
CA GLU A 125 7.96 -10.55 3.59
C GLU A 125 6.63 -9.76 3.58
N GLY A 126 5.49 -10.42 3.85
CA GLY A 126 4.16 -9.80 3.86
C GLY A 126 3.57 -9.56 2.46
N ILE A 127 4.15 -10.17 1.42
CA ILE A 127 3.69 -10.06 0.03
C ILE A 127 2.90 -11.33 -0.31
N SER A 128 1.61 -11.18 -0.62
CA SER A 128 0.82 -12.33 -1.09
C SER A 128 1.16 -12.67 -2.55
N ILE A 129 1.10 -13.95 -2.91
CA ILE A 129 1.37 -14.39 -4.29
C ILE A 129 0.42 -13.74 -5.30
N ASN A 130 -0.82 -13.45 -4.91
CA ASN A 130 -1.78 -12.76 -5.78
C ASN A 130 -1.36 -11.32 -6.05
N LYS A 131 -0.85 -10.62 -5.03
CA LYS A 131 -0.32 -9.25 -5.17
C LYS A 131 0.96 -9.22 -6.00
N PHE A 132 1.75 -10.29 -5.96
CA PHE A 132 2.96 -10.42 -6.78
C PHE A 132 2.65 -10.70 -8.26
N ARG A 133 1.56 -11.42 -8.55
CA ARG A 133 1.10 -11.77 -9.91
C ARG A 133 0.36 -10.62 -10.62
N SER A 134 -0.13 -9.62 -9.89
CA SER A 134 -0.98 -8.53 -10.39
C SER A 134 -0.18 -7.30 -10.83
#